data_AF-A0A0J7JTU4-F1
#
_entry.id   AF-A0A0J7JTU4-F1
#
_cell.length_a   1.000
_cell.length_b   1.000
_cell.length_c   1.000
_cell.angle_alpha   90.00
_cell.angle_beta   90.00
_cell.angle_gamma   90.00
#
_symmetry.space_group_name_H-M   'P 1'
#
loop_
_entity.id
_entity.type
_entity.pdbx_description
1 polymer ?
#
loop_
_entity_poly.entity_id
_entity_poly.type
_entity_poly.pdbx_seq_one_letter_code
_entity_poly.pdbx_strand_id
1 'polypeptide(L)'
;MCVLAADLTPHTRLTRVFQILEWAFGKRMTPAERLRKNQRMLDKAIRELDQTRVKLEKQEKTLIQQIKTSAKNGQMGACKIQAKDLVRTRRYIEKFFAMRSQLQKISLRLQVRMRSAVWRTNNMHWG
;
A
#
# COMPACT_ATOMS: atom_id res chain seq x y z
N MET A 1 -24.00 7.58 64.78
CA MET A 1 -23.33 8.85 64.46
C MET A 1 -21.99 8.50 63.84
N CYS A 2 -21.89 8.66 62.52
CA CYS A 2 -20.80 8.15 61.68
C CYS A 2 -19.45 8.80 62.00
N VAL A 3 -18.46 7.95 62.22
CA VAL A 3 -17.03 8.26 62.22
C VAL A 3 -16.46 7.60 60.97
N LEU A 4 -15.79 8.36 60.09
CA LEU A 4 -14.55 8.00 59.38
C LEU A 4 -14.25 8.99 58.25
N ALA A 5 -12.98 9.32 58.16
CA ALA A 5 -12.33 10.29 57.29
C ALA A 5 -12.23 9.83 55.81
N ALA A 6 -11.76 10.77 54.96
CA ALA A 6 -11.24 10.57 53.59
C ALA A 6 -12.35 10.28 52.53
N ASP A 7 -12.46 10.98 51.41
CA ASP A 7 -11.42 11.35 50.46
C ASP A 7 -11.79 12.64 49.68
N LEU A 8 -10.75 13.42 49.36
CA LEU A 8 -10.76 14.37 48.25
C LEU A 8 -10.99 13.60 46.93
N THR A 9 -12.07 13.89 46.20
CA THR A 9 -12.18 13.51 44.78
C THR A 9 -12.68 14.68 43.92
N PRO A 10 -11.83 15.33 43.10
CA PRO A 10 -12.26 16.25 42.07
C PRO A 10 -12.51 15.49 40.75
N HIS A 11 -13.52 14.62 40.69
CA HIS A 11 -13.70 13.70 39.56
C HIS A 11 -14.91 13.95 38.64
N THR A 12 -15.31 15.21 38.40
CA THR A 12 -16.30 15.54 37.35
C THR A 12 -15.82 16.57 36.32
N ARG A 13 -14.58 17.06 36.42
CA ARG A 13 -13.99 17.99 35.42
C ARG A 13 -13.23 17.30 34.29
N LEU A 14 -12.79 16.06 34.48
CA LEU A 14 -11.91 15.37 33.51
C LEU A 14 -12.65 14.76 32.32
N THR A 15 -13.94 14.41 32.44
CA THR A 15 -14.74 13.88 31.31
C THR A 15 -15.04 14.94 30.26
N ARG A 16 -15.30 16.20 30.65
CA ARG A 16 -15.49 17.31 29.69
C ARG A 16 -14.23 17.65 28.92
N VAL A 17 -13.06 17.67 29.58
CA VAL A 17 -11.78 17.93 28.89
C VAL A 17 -11.47 16.79 27.92
N PHE A 18 -11.76 15.54 28.29
CA PHE A 18 -11.57 14.39 27.40
C PHE A 18 -12.45 14.47 26.13
N GLN A 19 -13.70 14.93 26.26
CA GLN A 19 -14.65 15.08 25.16
C GLN A 19 -14.35 16.28 24.23
N ILE A 20 -13.84 17.39 24.80
CA ILE A 20 -13.35 18.55 24.04
C ILE A 20 -12.06 18.21 23.31
N LEU A 21 -11.17 17.41 23.93
CA LEU A 21 -9.96 16.91 23.29
C LEU A 21 -10.28 15.93 22.16
N GLU A 22 -11.32 15.09 22.27
CA GLU A 22 -11.80 14.21 21.17
C GLU A 22 -12.45 14.97 20.00
N TRP A 23 -13.10 16.11 20.28
CA TRP A 23 -13.67 16.97 19.24
C TRP A 23 -12.59 17.81 18.53
N ALA A 24 -11.61 18.32 19.27
CA ALA A 24 -10.49 19.11 18.74
C ALA A 24 -9.39 18.24 18.09
N PHE A 25 -9.11 17.05 18.64
CA PHE A 25 -8.35 15.99 17.97
C PHE A 25 -9.34 15.00 17.35
N GLY A 26 -10.00 15.43 16.28
CA GLY A 26 -10.95 14.62 15.53
C GLY A 26 -10.48 13.17 15.43
N LYS A 27 -11.31 12.25 15.96
CA LYS A 27 -11.07 10.80 16.13
C LYS A 27 -9.71 10.37 15.61
N ARG A 28 -8.72 10.18 16.50
CA ARG A 28 -7.46 9.51 16.13
C ARG A 28 -7.86 8.24 15.38
N MET A 29 -7.62 8.22 14.06
CA MET A 29 -8.01 7.09 13.21
C MET A 29 -7.68 5.82 13.96
N THR A 30 -8.69 4.97 14.20
CA THR A 30 -8.45 3.74 14.91
C THR A 30 -7.34 2.99 14.17
N PRO A 31 -6.41 2.32 14.86
CA PRO A 31 -5.32 1.60 14.19
C PRO A 31 -5.85 0.65 13.12
N ALA A 32 -7.05 0.09 13.31
CA ALA A 32 -7.78 -0.70 12.33
C ALA A 32 -8.17 0.08 11.05
N GLU A 33 -8.68 1.32 11.16
CA GLU A 33 -9.04 2.15 10.00
C GLU A 33 -7.81 2.59 9.20
N ARG A 34 -6.70 2.90 9.88
CA ARG A 34 -5.43 3.25 9.21
C ARG A 34 -4.92 2.07 8.38
N LEU A 35 -4.99 0.85 8.94
CA LEU A 35 -4.61 -0.37 8.24
C LEU A 35 -5.51 -0.64 7.02
N ARG A 36 -6.83 -0.46 7.13
CA ARG A 36 -7.77 -0.61 6.00
C ARG A 36 -7.52 0.44 4.90
N LYS A 37 -7.20 1.68 5.25
CA LYS A 37 -6.82 2.72 4.29
C LYS A 37 -5.54 2.35 3.55
N ASN A 38 -4.53 1.87 4.27
CA ASN A 38 -3.26 1.42 3.68
C ASN A 38 -3.47 0.22 2.74
N GLN A 39 -4.31 -0.74 3.11
CA GLN A 39 -4.64 -1.87 2.23
C GLN A 39 -5.24 -1.40 0.91
N ARG A 40 -6.22 -0.49 0.94
CA ARG A 40 -6.82 0.08 -0.28
C ARG A 40 -5.80 0.82 -1.15
N MET A 41 -4.88 1.55 -0.52
CA MET A 41 -3.79 2.22 -1.24
C MET A 41 -2.84 1.21 -1.90
N LEU A 42 -2.50 0.11 -1.22
CA LEU A 42 -1.68 -0.96 -1.79
C LEU A 42 -2.38 -1.66 -2.95
N ASP A 43 -3.67 -1.98 -2.82
CA ASP A 43 -4.45 -2.63 -3.88
C ASP A 43 -4.58 -1.73 -5.11
N LYS A 44 -4.75 -0.42 -4.90
CA LYS A 44 -4.74 0.58 -5.98
C LYS A 44 -3.38 0.61 -6.68
N ALA A 45 -2.29 0.68 -5.92
CA ALA A 45 -0.94 0.67 -6.48
C ALA A 45 -0.66 -0.62 -7.30
N ILE A 46 -1.07 -1.80 -6.82
CA ILE A 46 -0.92 -3.06 -7.56
C ILE A 46 -1.65 -3.00 -8.91
N ARG A 47 -2.87 -2.46 -8.95
CA ARG A 47 -3.64 -2.32 -10.20
C ARG A 47 -2.99 -1.34 -11.17
N GLU A 48 -2.48 -0.21 -10.68
CA GLU A 48 -1.76 0.78 -11.50
C GLU A 48 -0.47 0.20 -12.10
N LEU A 49 0.25 -0.61 -11.33
CA LEU A 49 1.41 -1.34 -11.82
C LEU A 49 1.04 -2.34 -12.93
N ASP A 50 -0.03 -3.10 -12.74
CA ASP A 50 -0.48 -4.08 -13.75
C ASP A 50 -0.92 -3.41 -15.05
N GLN A 51 -1.62 -2.27 -14.98
CA GLN A 51 -1.95 -1.48 -16.17
C GLN A 51 -0.71 -0.96 -16.88
N THR A 52 0.29 -0.49 -16.13
CA THR A 52 1.55 0.00 -16.69
C THR A 52 2.33 -1.13 -17.36
N ARG A 53 2.33 -2.33 -16.75
CA ARG A 53 2.92 -3.54 -17.33
C ARG A 53 2.33 -3.87 -18.69
N VAL A 54 1.00 -3.90 -18.80
CA VAL A 54 0.32 -4.20 -20.08
C VAL A 54 0.65 -3.17 -21.16
N LYS A 55 0.78 -1.89 -20.79
CA LYS A 55 1.20 -0.83 -21.73
C LYS A 55 2.63 -1.06 -22.23
N LEU A 56 3.56 -1.42 -21.34
CA LEU A 56 4.94 -1.73 -21.70
C LEU A 56 5.06 -3.00 -22.55
N GLU A 57 4.30 -4.06 -22.24
CA GLU A 57 4.25 -5.28 -23.05
C GLU A 57 3.73 -5.00 -24.47
N LYS A 58 2.74 -4.10 -24.61
CA LYS A 58 2.26 -3.66 -25.93
C LYS A 58 3.35 -2.89 -26.67
N GLN A 59 4.04 -1.97 -26.00
CA GLN A 59 5.16 -1.23 -26.57
C GLN A 59 6.30 -2.16 -27.01
N GLU A 60 6.63 -3.20 -26.23
CA GLU A 60 7.60 -4.22 -26.63
C GLU A 60 7.19 -4.90 -27.95
N LYS A 61 5.94 -5.34 -28.06
CA LYS A 61 5.43 -5.97 -29.29
C LYS A 61 5.48 -5.02 -30.50
N THR A 62 5.13 -3.74 -30.31
CA THR A 62 5.24 -2.72 -31.34
C THR A 62 6.69 -2.48 -31.74
N LEU A 63 7.63 -2.40 -30.79
CA LEU A 63 9.06 -2.28 -31.08
C LEU A 63 9.59 -3.47 -31.87
N ILE A 64 9.17 -4.70 -31.55
CA ILE A 64 9.53 -5.90 -32.33
C ILE A 64 9.06 -5.77 -33.78
N GLN A 65 7.83 -5.31 -34.00
CA GLN A 65 7.29 -5.11 -35.35
C GLN A 65 8.06 -4.00 -36.09
N GLN A 66 8.35 -2.88 -35.41
CA GLN A 66 9.11 -1.78 -35.98
C GLN A 66 10.53 -2.20 -36.37
N ILE A 67 11.24 -2.97 -35.54
CA ILE A 67 12.57 -3.51 -35.85
C ILE A 67 12.50 -4.39 -37.10
N LYS A 68 11.49 -5.26 -37.21
CA LYS A 68 11.31 -6.12 -38.40
C LYS A 68 11.08 -5.30 -39.66
N THR A 69 10.27 -4.24 -39.60
CA THR A 69 10.01 -3.35 -40.74
C THR A 69 11.24 -2.52 -41.10
N SER A 70 11.91 -1.90 -40.12
CA SER A 70 13.13 -1.12 -40.34
C SER A 70 14.29 -1.97 -40.87
N ALA A 71 14.35 -3.25 -40.50
CA ALA A 71 15.33 -4.20 -41.03
C ALA A 71 15.06 -4.51 -42.51
N LYS A 72 13.78 -4.72 -42.89
CA LYS A 72 13.39 -4.90 -44.30
C LYS A 72 13.68 -3.66 -45.15
N ASN A 73 13.54 -2.47 -44.57
CA ASN A 73 13.82 -1.20 -45.23
C ASN A 73 15.33 -0.87 -45.31
N GLY A 74 16.22 -1.73 -44.80
CA GLY A 74 17.67 -1.52 -44.83
C GLY A 74 18.18 -0.43 -43.88
N GLN A 75 17.35 0.08 -42.96
CA GLN A 75 17.72 1.16 -42.03
C GLN A 75 18.49 0.63 -40.81
N MET A 76 19.73 0.18 -41.03
CA MET A 76 20.57 -0.45 -40.00
C MET A 76 20.85 0.43 -38.77
N GLY A 77 20.95 1.75 -38.96
CA GLY A 77 21.12 2.71 -37.85
C GLY A 77 19.90 2.76 -36.92
N ALA A 78 18.70 2.82 -37.49
CA ALA A 78 17.44 2.82 -36.73
C ALA A 78 17.23 1.49 -36.00
N CYS A 79 17.49 0.36 -36.67
CA CYS A 79 17.40 -0.98 -36.06
C CYS A 79 18.27 -1.11 -34.81
N LYS A 80 19.50 -0.58 -34.85
CA LYS A 80 20.43 -0.66 -33.70
C LYS A 80 19.94 0.13 -32.49
N ILE A 81 19.30 1.28 -32.71
CA ILE A 81 18.71 2.09 -31.63
C ILE A 81 17.48 1.39 -31.06
N GLN A 82 16.56 0.96 -31.93
CA GLN A 82 15.35 0.25 -31.53
C GLN A 82 15.65 -1.05 -30.78
N ALA A 83 16.68 -1.79 -31.18
CA ALA A 83 17.10 -3.01 -30.49
C ALA A 83 17.57 -2.72 -29.05
N LYS A 84 18.27 -1.60 -28.81
CA LYS A 84 18.64 -1.19 -27.45
C LYS A 84 17.41 -0.82 -26.63
N ASP A 85 16.43 -0.15 -27.23
CA ASP A 85 15.19 0.23 -26.56
C ASP A 85 14.34 -0.99 -26.19
N LEU A 86 14.34 -2.03 -27.03
CA LEU A 86 13.71 -3.31 -26.69
C LEU A 86 14.32 -3.95 -25.44
N VAL A 87 15.65 -3.97 -25.31
CA VAL A 87 16.33 -4.51 -24.12
C VAL A 87 16.00 -3.68 -22.87
N ARG A 88 15.91 -2.34 -23.00
CA ARG A 88 15.52 -1.47 -21.89
C ARG A 88 14.09 -1.74 -21.43
N THR A 89 13.15 -1.88 -22.37
CA THR A 89 11.74 -2.18 -22.07
C THR A 89 11.60 -3.52 -21.33
N ARG A 90 12.34 -4.56 -21.73
CA ARG A 90 12.36 -5.85 -21.02
C ARG A 90 12.85 -5.73 -19.58
N ARG A 91 13.93 -4.98 -19.35
CA ARG A 91 14.44 -4.72 -17.99
C ARG A 91 13.44 -3.94 -17.14
N TYR A 92 12.67 -3.03 -17.73
CA TYR A 92 11.59 -2.35 -17.01
C TYR A 92 10.50 -3.34 -16.61
N ILE A 93 10.06 -4.22 -17.52
CA ILE A 93 9.08 -5.27 -17.22
C ILE A 93 9.54 -6.16 -16.05
N GLU A 94 10.80 -6.59 -16.04
CA GLU A 94 11.39 -7.35 -14.92
C GLU A 94 11.33 -6.59 -13.60
N LYS A 95 11.66 -5.29 -13.60
CA LYS A 95 11.53 -4.43 -12.41
C LYS A 95 10.08 -4.33 -11.92
N PHE A 96 9.10 -4.29 -12.83
CA PHE A 96 7.69 -4.28 -12.47
C PHE A 96 7.26 -5.60 -11.80
N PHE A 97 7.77 -6.75 -12.24
CA PHE A 97 7.52 -8.03 -11.58
C PHE A 97 8.10 -8.08 -10.16
N ALA A 98 9.33 -7.61 -9.98
CA ALA A 98 9.96 -7.52 -8.66
C ALA A 98 9.17 -6.58 -7.73
N MET A 99 8.76 -5.41 -8.21
CA MET A 99 7.99 -4.44 -7.43
C MET A 99 6.59 -4.96 -7.05
N ARG A 100 5.91 -5.68 -7.96
CA ARG A 100 4.63 -6.36 -7.66
C ARG A 100 4.80 -7.36 -6.51
N SER A 101 5.82 -8.21 -6.58
CA SER A 101 6.12 -9.19 -5.52
C SER A 101 6.43 -8.51 -4.19
N GLN A 102 7.15 -7.39 -4.19
CA GLN A 102 7.43 -6.59 -3.00
C GLN A 102 6.15 -6.01 -2.38
N LEU A 103 5.23 -5.46 -3.18
CA LEU A 103 3.93 -4.97 -2.68
C LEU A 103 3.05 -6.09 -2.14
N GLN A 104 3.03 -7.26 -2.80
CA GLN A 104 2.36 -8.45 -2.29
C GLN A 104 2.92 -8.89 -0.93
N LYS A 105 4.25 -8.88 -0.75
CA LYS A 105 4.91 -9.13 0.53
C LYS A 105 4.49 -8.14 1.62
N ILE A 106 4.34 -6.86 1.28
CA ILE A 106 3.88 -5.83 2.23
C ILE A 106 2.42 -6.07 2.63
N SER A 107 1.55 -6.38 1.67
CA SER A 107 0.14 -6.72 1.89
C SER A 107 -0.02 -7.90 2.85
N LEU A 108 0.72 -8.99 2.62
CA LEU A 108 0.71 -10.17 3.49
C LEU A 108 1.16 -9.83 4.93
N ARG A 109 2.22 -9.04 5.10
CA ARG A 109 2.69 -8.60 6.43
C ARG A 109 1.64 -7.75 7.15
N LEU A 110 0.92 -6.90 6.42
CA LEU A 110 -0.15 -6.08 6.97
C LEU A 110 -1.33 -6.93 7.45
N GLN A 111 -1.72 -7.94 6.67
CA GLN A 111 -2.79 -8.87 6.97
C GLN A 111 -2.49 -9.69 8.23
N VAL A 112 -1.27 -10.22 8.35
CA VAL A 112 -0.83 -10.99 9.54
C VAL A 112 -0.84 -10.11 10.79
N ARG A 113 -0.35 -8.87 10.69
CA ARG A 113 -0.38 -7.91 11.81
C ARG A 113 -1.81 -7.63 12.27
N MET A 114 -2.74 -7.40 11.34
CA MET A 114 -4.16 -7.19 11.67
C MET A 114 -4.75 -8.41 12.40
N ARG A 115 -4.52 -9.62 11.89
CA ARG A 115 -5.02 -10.85 12.49
C ARG A 115 -4.53 -11.03 13.93
N SER A 116 -3.24 -10.79 14.18
CA SER A 116 -2.65 -10.87 15.52
C SER A 116 -3.18 -9.81 16.51
N ALA A 117 -3.50 -8.60 16.03
CA ALA A 117 -4.07 -7.54 16.85
C ALA A 117 -5.52 -7.86 17.26
N VAL A 118 -6.33 -8.36 16.33
CA VAL A 118 -7.71 -8.80 16.59
C VAL A 118 -7.76 -9.99 17.55
N TRP A 119 -6.83 -10.94 17.41
CA TRP A 119 -6.75 -12.09 18.33
C TRP A 119 -6.44 -11.64 19.76
N ARG A 120 -5.54 -10.66 19.95
CA ARG A 120 -5.24 -10.09 21.28
C ARG A 120 -6.44 -9.40 21.93
N THR A 121 -7.24 -8.65 21.18
CA THR A 121 -8.40 -7.95 21.75
C THR A 121 -9.55 -8.89 22.12
N ASN A 122 -9.80 -9.93 21.33
CA ASN A 122 -10.87 -10.89 21.66
C ASN A 122 -10.52 -11.81 22.84
N ASN A 123 -9.23 -12.10 23.07
CA ASN A 123 -8.80 -12.99 24.15
C ASN A 123 -8.62 -12.29 25.52
N MET A 124 -8.74 -10.95 25.59
CA MET A 124 -8.74 -10.20 26.86
C MET A 124 -10.15 -10.01 27.45
N HIS A 125 -11.22 -10.35 26.73
CA HIS A 125 -12.60 -10.15 27.17
C HIS A 125 -13.19 -11.37 27.91
N TRP A 126 -12.47 -12.50 27.94
CA TRP A 126 -12.92 -13.78 28.54
C TRP A 126 -11.89 -14.39 29.51
N GLY A 127 -11.22 -13.55 30.32
CA GLY A 127 -10.31 -13.97 31.39
C GLY A 127 -10.65 -13.28 32.70
#